data_AF-A0A0C5FYN4-F1
#
_entry.id   AF-A0A0C5FYN4-F1
#
_cell.length_a   1.000
_cell.length_b   1.000
_cell.length_c   1.000
_cell.angle_alpha   90.00
_cell.angle_beta   90.00
_cell.angle_gamma   90.00
#
_symmetry.space_group_name_H-M   'P 1'
#
loop_
_entity.id
_entity.type
_entity.pdbx_description
1 polymer ?
#
loop_
_entity_poly.entity_id
_entity_poly.type
_entity_poly.pdbx_seq_one_letter_code
_entity_poly.pdbx_strand_id
1 'polypeptide(L)'
;MKMERFELAFSGLPSRTGPLTFGQQAMWNNLKKITPHDEHVNICFPVPLREGVAVGSVTEALRTLLTRHEALRTVYRDDGGGAPRQEVRGSGAVEVLVVECAASSREQGRQTAKQEINRHFDPAADLPLRVALVRWDGGVRELLLSVCHLASDAAGNAVIRRELTHLLTPRRPSLPPVRGRQPVDHALWERSEKVTRAQTRRADYWRRTFMECAAVPPMRPAGDGRSGEGARFRHGELLSPGLDAAASVAARGLGVSQAAVLLAALTEELARRAGAARLPMFLRVANRHFPGVKETVACLAQNSLLLVGADPAGLHRTAVNIHTGMMKALLHAHYDPAVRDGVQADLAELGVRLRPEELSTFNHIPSHLYSRPNAVPVPGGGRFTWLEEAENEHFRFFVNAGPGDRLSLFADTRHLPADAVEDCLRQASRRILAQT
;
A
#
# COMPACT_ATOMS: atom_id res chain seq x y z
N MET A 1 10.94 28.80 -12.41
CA MET A 1 10.45 27.43 -12.70
C MET A 1 9.31 27.57 -13.68
N LYS A 2 9.33 26.81 -14.78
CA LYS A 2 8.29 26.85 -15.83
C LYS A 2 7.51 25.55 -15.80
N MET A 3 6.19 25.63 -15.95
CA MET A 3 5.30 24.47 -15.99
C MET A 3 4.51 24.47 -17.30
N GLU A 4 4.43 23.30 -17.93
CA GLU A 4 3.70 23.11 -19.18
C GLU A 4 2.89 21.82 -19.09
N ARG A 5 1.63 21.83 -19.52
CA ARG A 5 0.75 20.66 -19.52
C ARG A 5 0.37 20.35 -20.96
N PHE A 6 0.37 19.06 -21.30
CA PHE A 6 -0.17 18.58 -22.56
C PHE A 6 -0.91 17.26 -22.38
N GLU A 7 -1.79 16.97 -23.33
CA GLU A 7 -2.60 15.75 -23.34
C GLU A 7 -1.97 14.66 -24.21
N LEU A 8 -1.76 13.48 -23.61
CA LEU A 8 -1.35 12.28 -24.31
C LEU A 8 -2.59 11.48 -24.73
N ALA A 9 -3.09 11.76 -25.94
CA ALA A 9 -4.24 11.07 -26.50
C ALA A 9 -3.95 9.59 -26.84
N PHE A 10 -4.97 8.75 -26.67
CA PHE A 10 -5.06 7.38 -27.17
C PHE A 10 -6.46 7.12 -27.75
N SER A 11 -6.55 6.20 -28.71
CA SER A 11 -7.81 5.85 -29.38
C SER A 11 -7.72 4.47 -30.03
N GLY A 12 -8.86 3.90 -30.42
CA GLY A 12 -8.92 2.63 -31.15
C GLY A 12 -8.62 1.39 -30.29
N LEU A 13 -8.68 1.52 -28.96
CA LEU A 13 -8.51 0.40 -28.04
C LEU A 13 -9.88 -0.22 -27.69
N PRO A 14 -9.92 -1.50 -27.28
CA PRO A 14 -11.16 -2.13 -26.83
C PRO A 14 -11.76 -1.39 -25.62
N SER A 15 -13.06 -1.10 -25.68
CA SER A 15 -13.86 -0.62 -24.55
C SER A 15 -14.76 -1.72 -24.01
N ARG A 16 -14.94 -1.76 -22.70
CA ARG A 16 -15.84 -2.72 -22.04
C ARG A 16 -16.23 -2.25 -20.65
N THR A 17 -17.34 -2.77 -20.14
CA THR A 17 -17.76 -2.56 -18.75
C THR A 17 -17.73 -3.87 -17.99
N GLY A 18 -17.66 -3.78 -16.66
CA GLY A 18 -17.74 -4.95 -15.81
C GLY A 18 -17.81 -4.59 -14.33
N PRO A 19 -18.01 -5.59 -13.47
CA PRO A 19 -18.07 -5.33 -12.04
C PRO A 19 -16.70 -4.98 -11.47
N LEU A 20 -16.65 -4.35 -10.29
CA LEU A 20 -15.40 -4.18 -9.56
C LEU A 20 -14.81 -5.52 -9.12
N THR A 21 -13.48 -5.58 -9.07
CA THR A 21 -12.79 -6.63 -8.30
C THR A 21 -13.10 -6.49 -6.81
N PHE A 22 -12.90 -7.53 -5.99
CA PHE A 22 -13.10 -7.42 -4.55
C PHE A 22 -12.17 -6.38 -3.91
N GLY A 23 -10.93 -6.27 -4.39
CA GLY A 23 -10.00 -5.22 -3.97
C GLY A 23 -10.48 -3.82 -4.32
N GLN A 24 -10.95 -3.62 -5.55
CA GLN A 24 -11.56 -2.35 -5.98
C GLN A 24 -12.80 -1.99 -5.17
N GLN A 25 -13.68 -2.96 -4.91
CA GLN A 25 -14.89 -2.73 -4.10
C GLN A 25 -14.52 -2.35 -2.65
N ALA A 26 -13.52 -3.02 -2.06
CA ALA A 26 -13.03 -2.66 -0.74
C ALA A 26 -12.47 -1.23 -0.71
N MET A 27 -11.69 -0.85 -1.73
CA MET A 27 -11.17 0.51 -1.85
C MET A 27 -12.29 1.53 -2.03
N TRP A 28 -13.23 1.28 -2.95
CA TRP A 28 -14.41 2.12 -3.19
C TRP A 28 -15.22 2.39 -1.91
N ASN A 29 -15.45 1.35 -1.11
CA ASN A 29 -16.15 1.47 0.17
C ASN A 29 -15.38 2.31 1.18
N ASN A 30 -14.04 2.30 1.13
CA ASN A 30 -13.21 3.16 1.98
C ASN A 30 -13.24 4.62 1.50
N LEU A 31 -13.24 4.86 0.18
CA LEU A 31 -13.34 6.22 -0.39
C LEU A 31 -14.62 6.94 0.04
N LYS A 32 -15.73 6.21 0.21
CA LYS A 32 -17.00 6.77 0.72
C LYS A 32 -16.94 7.21 2.19
N LYS A 33 -15.90 6.81 2.95
CA LYS A 33 -15.79 7.05 4.41
C LYS A 33 -14.75 8.12 4.78
N ILE A 34 -13.88 8.50 3.84
CA ILE A 34 -12.87 9.53 4.05
C ILE A 34 -13.42 10.89 3.62
N THR A 35 -12.74 11.96 4.04
CA THR A 35 -13.11 13.34 3.70
C THR A 35 -13.22 13.52 2.18
N PRO A 36 -14.24 14.23 1.67
CA PRO A 36 -14.32 14.59 0.27
C PRO A 36 -13.02 15.28 -0.19
N HIS A 37 -12.56 14.94 -1.39
CA HIS A 37 -11.33 15.48 -1.99
C HIS A 37 -10.00 15.01 -1.39
N ASP A 38 -10.00 13.96 -0.59
CA ASP A 38 -8.77 13.40 -0.06
C ASP A 38 -7.81 12.93 -1.19
N GLU A 39 -6.55 13.38 -1.13
CA GLU A 39 -5.47 13.01 -2.04
C GLU A 39 -4.89 11.61 -1.74
N HIS A 40 -5.19 11.02 -0.57
CA HIS A 40 -4.75 9.68 -0.17
C HIS A 40 -5.26 8.57 -1.10
N VAL A 41 -6.17 8.89 -2.03
CA VAL A 41 -6.61 7.99 -3.11
C VAL A 41 -5.55 7.78 -4.19
N ASN A 42 -4.51 8.61 -4.22
CA ASN A 42 -3.46 8.55 -5.23
C ASN A 42 -2.19 7.90 -4.70
N ILE A 43 -1.58 7.05 -5.52
CA ILE A 43 -0.23 6.51 -5.27
C ILE A 43 0.75 7.23 -6.20
N CYS A 44 1.52 8.18 -5.65
CA CYS A 44 2.62 8.79 -6.38
C CYS A 44 3.94 8.05 -6.16
N PHE A 45 4.63 7.72 -7.25
CA PHE A 45 5.94 7.07 -7.19
C PHE A 45 6.85 7.51 -8.34
N PRO A 46 8.18 7.60 -8.08
CA PRO A 46 9.15 7.85 -9.13
C PRO A 46 9.42 6.60 -9.97
N VAL A 47 9.77 6.82 -11.23
CA VAL A 47 10.25 5.79 -12.15
C VAL A 47 11.71 6.08 -12.47
N PRO A 48 12.63 5.13 -12.23
CA PRO A 48 14.05 5.32 -12.54
C PRO A 48 14.25 5.65 -14.02
N LEU A 49 15.02 6.71 -14.29
CA LEU A 49 15.45 7.11 -15.62
C LEU A 49 16.95 6.93 -15.77
N ARG A 50 17.39 6.66 -17.00
CA ARG A 50 18.78 6.89 -17.40
C ARG A 50 18.94 8.36 -17.82
N GLU A 51 20.16 8.86 -17.78
CA GLU A 51 20.44 10.22 -18.27
C GLU A 51 20.09 10.35 -19.76
N GLY A 52 19.55 11.51 -20.14
CA GLY A 52 19.29 11.85 -21.55
C GLY A 52 17.98 11.34 -22.14
N VAL A 53 17.01 10.88 -21.32
CA VAL A 53 15.68 10.49 -21.83
C VAL A 53 14.93 11.71 -22.37
N ALA A 54 14.52 11.65 -23.64
CA ALA A 54 13.68 12.68 -24.26
C ALA A 54 12.19 12.48 -23.93
N VAL A 55 11.43 13.57 -23.85
CA VAL A 55 9.97 13.57 -23.60
C VAL A 55 9.23 12.63 -24.56
N GLY A 56 9.60 12.64 -25.86
CA GLY A 56 9.00 11.75 -26.87
C GLY A 56 9.16 10.26 -26.55
N SER A 57 10.26 9.86 -25.92
CA SER A 57 10.48 8.47 -25.47
C SER A 57 9.52 8.09 -24.35
N VAL A 58 9.27 9.03 -23.44
CA VAL A 58 8.35 8.83 -22.33
C VAL A 58 6.92 8.73 -22.83
N THR A 59 6.51 9.61 -23.74
CA THR A 59 5.14 9.58 -24.29
C THR A 59 4.87 8.29 -25.09
N GLU A 60 5.83 7.79 -25.86
CA GLU A 60 5.72 6.50 -26.55
C GLU A 60 5.62 5.31 -25.58
N ALA A 61 6.44 5.31 -24.53
CA ALA A 61 6.38 4.26 -23.51
C ALA A 61 5.05 4.30 -22.73
N LEU A 62 4.53 5.48 -22.43
CA LEU A 62 3.20 5.66 -21.80
C LEU A 62 2.07 5.16 -22.70
N ARG A 63 2.10 5.44 -24.00
CA ARG A 63 1.12 4.89 -24.96
C ARG A 63 1.14 3.37 -24.94
N THR A 64 2.32 2.77 -24.90
CA THR A 64 2.48 1.32 -24.80
C THR A 64 1.81 0.76 -23.53
N LEU A 65 1.97 1.43 -22.40
CA LEU A 65 1.31 1.02 -21.15
C LEU A 65 -0.22 1.16 -21.22
N LEU A 66 -0.73 2.26 -21.77
CA LEU A 66 -2.17 2.49 -21.93
C LEU A 66 -2.83 1.44 -22.84
N THR A 67 -2.15 1.04 -23.92
CA THR A 67 -2.59 -0.06 -24.78
C THR A 67 -2.63 -1.40 -24.05
N ARG A 68 -1.67 -1.66 -23.17
CA ARG A 68 -1.47 -2.98 -22.53
C ARG A 68 -2.31 -3.21 -21.28
N HIS A 69 -2.56 -2.16 -20.50
CA HIS A 69 -3.21 -2.29 -19.18
C HIS A 69 -4.52 -1.54 -19.16
N GLU A 70 -5.64 -2.27 -19.19
CA GLU A 70 -6.98 -1.69 -19.16
C GLU A 70 -7.17 -0.79 -17.94
N ALA A 71 -6.59 -1.18 -16.79
CA ALA A 71 -6.63 -0.43 -15.54
C ALA A 71 -6.24 1.05 -15.67
N LEU A 72 -5.27 1.39 -16.54
CA LEU A 72 -4.78 2.76 -16.69
C LEU A 72 -5.73 3.66 -17.50
N ARG A 73 -6.79 3.08 -18.06
CA ARG A 73 -7.81 3.75 -18.86
C ARG A 73 -9.22 3.38 -18.42
N THR A 74 -9.37 2.97 -17.16
CA THR A 74 -10.66 2.61 -16.56
C THR A 74 -11.16 3.72 -15.66
N VAL A 75 -12.40 4.13 -15.85
CA VAL A 75 -13.14 4.93 -14.86
C VAL A 75 -14.12 4.05 -14.08
N TYR A 76 -14.64 4.57 -12.98
CA TYR A 76 -15.47 3.84 -12.02
C TYR A 76 -16.77 4.60 -11.78
N ARG A 77 -17.89 4.03 -12.20
CA ARG A 77 -19.20 4.67 -12.09
C ARG A 77 -20.10 3.98 -11.08
N ASP A 78 -20.83 4.78 -10.33
CA ASP A 78 -21.97 4.39 -9.50
C ASP A 78 -23.19 5.02 -10.16
N ASP A 79 -24.07 4.20 -10.73
CA ASP A 79 -25.26 4.66 -11.46
C ASP A 79 -26.46 4.93 -10.52
N GLY A 80 -26.25 4.86 -9.20
CA GLY A 80 -27.27 5.09 -8.18
C GLY A 80 -28.30 3.96 -8.04
N GLY A 81 -28.31 3.00 -8.97
CA GLY A 81 -29.24 1.87 -9.00
C GLY A 81 -28.61 0.51 -8.69
N GLY A 82 -27.28 0.42 -8.57
CA GLY A 82 -26.58 -0.84 -8.34
C GLY A 82 -25.15 -0.71 -7.79
N ALA A 83 -24.43 -1.84 -7.76
CA ALA A 83 -23.03 -1.84 -7.36
C ALA A 83 -22.17 -1.09 -8.40
N PRO A 84 -21.13 -0.35 -7.96
CA PRO A 84 -20.25 0.39 -8.86
C PRO A 84 -19.61 -0.52 -9.91
N ARG A 85 -19.28 0.05 -11.07
CA ARG A 85 -18.76 -0.68 -12.23
C ARG A 85 -17.49 -0.05 -12.79
N GLN A 86 -16.66 -0.91 -13.36
CA GLN A 86 -15.52 -0.54 -14.19
C GLN A 86 -16.03 -0.17 -15.59
N GLU A 87 -15.53 0.93 -16.14
CA GLU A 87 -15.74 1.33 -17.53
C GLU A 87 -14.38 1.59 -18.20
N VAL A 88 -13.92 0.60 -18.97
CA VAL A 88 -12.66 0.63 -19.71
C VAL A 88 -12.84 1.48 -20.96
N ARG A 89 -12.10 2.58 -21.07
CA ARG A 89 -12.18 3.56 -22.17
C ARG A 89 -11.36 3.12 -23.37
N GLY A 90 -11.98 3.08 -24.56
CA GLY A 90 -11.29 2.80 -25.83
C GLY A 90 -10.54 4.00 -26.41
N SER A 91 -10.85 5.20 -25.94
CA SER A 91 -10.21 6.47 -26.28
C SER A 91 -10.23 7.43 -25.09
N GLY A 92 -9.32 8.39 -25.09
CA GLY A 92 -9.20 9.42 -24.06
C GLY A 92 -7.83 10.09 -24.11
N ALA A 93 -7.52 10.88 -23.09
CA ALA A 93 -6.21 11.50 -22.96
C ALA A 93 -5.72 11.47 -21.51
N VAL A 94 -4.43 11.22 -21.34
CA VAL A 94 -3.74 11.31 -20.05
C VAL A 94 -2.97 12.61 -19.99
N GLU A 95 -3.10 13.33 -18.88
CA GLU A 95 -2.36 14.56 -18.66
C GLU A 95 -0.88 14.28 -18.36
N VAL A 96 0.00 15.01 -19.06
CA VAL A 96 1.44 15.04 -18.79
C VAL A 96 1.86 16.47 -18.43
N LEU A 97 2.42 16.62 -17.24
CA LEU A 97 3.04 17.85 -16.74
C LEU A 97 4.55 17.82 -17.00
N VAL A 98 5.09 18.92 -17.51
CA VAL A 98 6.53 19.15 -17.60
C VAL A 98 6.89 20.29 -16.65
N VAL A 99 7.80 20.03 -15.72
CA VAL A 99 8.35 21.02 -14.80
C VAL A 99 9.81 21.27 -15.17
N GLU A 100 10.09 22.47 -15.65
CA GLU A 100 11.44 22.92 -15.98
C GLU A 100 12.01 23.80 -14.86
N CYS A 101 13.14 23.37 -14.31
CA CYS A 101 13.82 24.03 -13.21
C CYS A 101 15.35 24.04 -13.41
N ALA A 102 16.04 24.89 -12.67
CA ALA A 102 17.50 24.82 -12.57
C ALA A 102 17.92 23.59 -11.76
N ALA A 103 19.11 23.03 -12.02
CA ALA A 103 19.65 21.90 -11.26
C ALA A 103 19.73 22.17 -9.75
N SER A 104 20.00 23.42 -9.35
CA SER A 104 20.01 23.89 -7.96
C SER A 104 18.63 23.85 -7.29
N SER A 105 17.54 23.88 -8.06
CA SER A 105 16.15 23.84 -7.58
C SER A 105 15.46 22.50 -7.81
N ARG A 106 16.21 21.43 -8.13
CA ARG A 106 15.66 20.11 -8.49
C ARG A 106 14.70 19.53 -7.45
N GLU A 107 15.01 19.70 -6.17
CA GLU A 107 14.16 19.19 -5.08
C GLU A 107 12.82 19.92 -5.05
N GLN A 108 12.85 21.25 -5.16
CA GLN A 108 11.64 22.06 -5.25
C GLN A 108 10.81 21.71 -6.49
N GLY A 109 11.47 21.56 -7.65
CA GLY A 109 10.81 21.13 -8.88
C GLY A 109 10.13 19.77 -8.74
N ARG A 110 10.77 18.80 -8.07
CA ARG A 110 10.18 17.50 -7.76
C ARG A 110 8.98 17.61 -6.83
N GLN A 111 9.07 18.41 -5.76
CA GLN A 111 7.95 18.57 -4.82
C GLN A 111 6.74 19.23 -5.50
N THR A 112 6.96 20.29 -6.28
CA THR A 112 5.88 20.92 -7.05
C THR A 112 5.28 19.94 -8.06
N ALA A 113 6.11 19.22 -8.82
CA ALA A 113 5.64 18.20 -9.74
C ALA A 113 4.77 17.13 -9.05
N LYS A 114 5.22 16.65 -7.89
CA LYS A 114 4.49 15.67 -7.06
C LYS A 114 3.13 16.23 -6.61
N GLN A 115 3.10 17.42 -6.03
CA GLN A 115 1.85 18.07 -5.56
C GLN A 115 0.83 18.19 -6.71
N GLU A 116 1.28 18.68 -7.86
CA GLU A 116 0.42 18.94 -9.02
C GLU A 116 -0.20 17.69 -9.64
N ILE A 117 0.48 16.54 -9.59
CA ILE A 117 -0.07 15.26 -10.10
C ILE A 117 -0.83 14.47 -9.03
N ASN A 118 -0.64 14.80 -7.73
CA ASN A 118 -1.33 14.14 -6.62
C ASN A 118 -2.66 14.79 -6.21
N ARG A 119 -3.04 15.91 -6.83
CA ARG A 119 -4.35 16.54 -6.65
C ARG A 119 -5.49 15.52 -6.70
N HIS A 120 -6.63 15.84 -6.09
CA HIS A 120 -7.79 14.96 -6.04
C HIS A 120 -8.12 14.29 -7.39
N PHE A 121 -8.57 13.06 -7.32
CA PHE A 121 -8.92 12.22 -8.45
C PHE A 121 -10.41 11.88 -8.40
N ASP A 122 -11.18 12.27 -9.41
CA ASP A 122 -12.58 11.86 -9.53
C ASP A 122 -12.65 10.48 -10.21
N PRO A 123 -13.02 9.40 -9.49
CA PRO A 123 -13.09 8.07 -10.07
C PRO A 123 -14.04 7.93 -11.26
N ALA A 124 -15.08 8.77 -11.36
CA ALA A 124 -16.11 8.67 -12.38
C ALA A 124 -15.77 9.44 -13.67
N ALA A 125 -14.90 10.45 -13.57
CA ALA A 125 -14.58 11.36 -14.66
C ALA A 125 -13.13 11.23 -15.15
N ASP A 126 -12.17 11.07 -14.23
CA ASP A 126 -10.75 11.11 -14.54
C ASP A 126 -10.21 9.74 -14.97
N LEU A 127 -9.22 9.72 -15.88
CA LEU A 127 -8.42 8.53 -16.14
C LEU A 127 -7.32 8.35 -15.08
N PRO A 128 -7.09 7.13 -14.56
CA PRO A 128 -6.37 6.89 -13.29
C PRO A 128 -4.85 7.01 -13.36
N LEU A 129 -4.35 7.88 -14.23
CA LEU A 129 -2.94 8.14 -14.44
C LEU A 129 -2.72 9.64 -14.68
N ARG A 130 -1.80 10.22 -13.93
CA ARG A 130 -1.20 11.53 -14.22
C ARG A 130 0.32 11.40 -14.17
N VAL A 131 1.01 12.15 -15.02
CA VAL A 131 2.47 12.02 -15.19
C VAL A 131 3.14 13.38 -15.04
N ALA A 132 4.27 13.43 -14.33
CA ALA A 132 5.15 14.59 -14.34
C ALA A 132 6.57 14.24 -14.81
N LEU A 133 7.12 15.12 -15.64
CA LEU A 133 8.50 15.10 -16.12
C LEU A 133 9.24 16.29 -15.52
N VAL A 134 10.23 16.04 -14.67
CA VAL A 134 11.10 17.11 -14.14
C VAL A 134 12.34 17.20 -15.01
N ARG A 135 12.60 18.39 -15.53
CA ARG A 135 13.66 18.68 -16.49
C ARG A 135 14.60 19.75 -15.97
N TRP A 136 15.89 19.51 -16.16
CA TRP A 136 16.98 20.48 -16.01
C TRP A 136 18.11 20.10 -16.98
N ASP A 137 18.98 21.07 -17.29
CA ASP A 137 20.10 20.91 -18.25
C ASP A 137 19.67 20.28 -19.58
N GLY A 138 18.50 20.69 -20.10
CA GLY A 138 17.93 20.24 -21.38
C GLY A 138 17.27 18.85 -21.39
N GLY A 139 17.44 18.02 -20.36
CA GLY A 139 16.96 16.63 -20.34
C GLY A 139 15.85 16.35 -19.31
N VAL A 140 15.08 15.27 -19.52
CA VAL A 140 14.25 14.69 -18.44
C VAL A 140 15.17 13.94 -17.50
N ARG A 141 15.00 14.22 -16.21
CA ARG A 141 15.87 13.70 -15.14
C ARG A 141 15.08 12.98 -14.07
N GLU A 142 13.81 13.36 -13.87
CA GLU A 142 12.87 12.60 -13.06
C GLU A 142 11.54 12.39 -13.78
N LEU A 143 10.97 11.20 -13.58
CA LEU A 143 9.64 10.82 -14.04
C LEU A 143 8.84 10.38 -12.82
N LEU A 144 7.74 11.07 -12.57
CA LEU A 144 6.79 10.75 -11.49
C LEU A 144 5.47 10.32 -12.12
N LEU A 145 4.88 9.25 -11.57
CA LEU A 145 3.53 8.81 -11.90
C LEU A 145 2.67 8.95 -10.66
N SER A 146 1.44 9.44 -10.84
CA SER A 146 0.36 9.36 -9.86
C SER A 146 -0.74 8.46 -10.42
N VAL A 147 -1.06 7.39 -9.68
CA VAL A 147 -2.03 6.37 -10.08
C VAL A 147 -3.11 6.25 -9.02
N CYS A 148 -4.38 6.31 -9.43
CA CYS A 148 -5.51 6.13 -8.51
C CYS A 148 -5.50 4.71 -7.91
N HIS A 149 -5.71 4.61 -6.60
CA HIS A 149 -5.74 3.37 -5.83
C HIS A 149 -6.79 2.37 -6.32
N LEU A 150 -7.85 2.81 -7.00
CA LEU A 150 -8.83 1.91 -7.63
C LEU A 150 -8.25 1.19 -8.85
N ALA A 151 -7.33 1.83 -9.58
CA ALA A 151 -6.71 1.24 -10.76
C ALA A 151 -5.57 0.29 -10.42
N SER A 152 -4.81 0.56 -9.35
CA SER A 152 -3.62 -0.22 -9.05
C SER A 152 -3.27 -0.22 -7.56
N ASP A 153 -2.61 -1.30 -7.14
CA ASP A 153 -1.99 -1.43 -5.83
C ASP A 153 -0.46 -1.43 -5.94
N ALA A 154 0.23 -1.60 -4.80
CA ALA A 154 1.68 -1.57 -4.75
C ALA A 154 2.33 -2.60 -5.70
N ALA A 155 1.73 -3.77 -5.91
CA ALA A 155 2.28 -4.78 -6.79
C ALA A 155 1.97 -4.49 -8.28
N GLY A 156 0.79 -3.94 -8.59
CA GLY A 156 0.48 -3.44 -9.93
C GLY A 156 1.42 -2.29 -10.34
N ASN A 157 1.71 -1.37 -9.42
CA ASN A 157 2.65 -0.27 -9.65
C ASN A 157 4.09 -0.76 -9.86
N ALA A 158 4.48 -1.87 -9.23
CA ALA A 158 5.77 -2.51 -9.50
C ALA A 158 5.87 -3.03 -10.94
N VAL A 159 4.78 -3.58 -11.49
CA VAL A 159 4.68 -3.99 -12.91
C VAL A 159 4.80 -2.77 -13.82
N ILE A 160 4.00 -1.73 -13.57
CA ILE A 160 4.04 -0.46 -14.34
C ILE A 160 5.47 0.10 -14.36
N ARG A 161 6.10 0.25 -13.20
CA ARG A 161 7.45 0.80 -13.09
C ARG A 161 8.47 -0.06 -13.82
N ARG A 162 8.41 -1.38 -13.68
CA ARG A 162 9.32 -2.33 -14.36
C ARG A 162 9.20 -2.22 -15.87
N GLU A 163 7.97 -2.23 -16.40
CA GLU A 163 7.72 -2.13 -17.84
C GLU A 163 8.16 -0.76 -18.38
N LEU A 164 7.87 0.33 -17.68
CA LEU A 164 8.28 1.67 -18.09
C LEU A 164 9.80 1.83 -18.08
N THR A 165 10.47 1.33 -17.04
CA THR A 165 11.95 1.33 -16.97
C THR A 165 12.56 0.55 -18.12
N HIS A 166 11.95 -0.58 -18.51
CA HIS A 166 12.40 -1.41 -19.62
C HIS A 166 12.24 -0.71 -20.99
N LEU A 167 11.07 -0.12 -21.22
CA LEU A 167 10.75 0.62 -22.45
C LEU A 167 11.64 1.86 -22.63
N LEU A 168 12.07 2.49 -21.54
CA LEU A 168 12.92 3.69 -21.56
C LEU A 168 14.42 3.38 -21.68
N THR A 169 14.80 2.14 -21.95
CA THR A 169 16.19 1.81 -22.29
C THR A 169 16.50 2.17 -23.76
N PRO A 170 17.77 2.51 -24.10
CA PRO A 170 18.11 2.96 -25.46
C PRO A 170 17.73 2.00 -26.59
N ARG A 171 17.75 0.69 -26.31
CA ARG A 171 17.38 -0.36 -27.28
C ARG A 171 15.87 -0.50 -27.47
N ARG A 172 15.04 0.17 -26.65
CA ARG A 172 13.57 0.11 -26.67
C ARG A 172 13.03 -1.29 -26.95
N PRO A 173 13.40 -2.28 -26.13
CA PRO A 173 12.99 -3.66 -26.32
C PRO A 173 11.47 -3.79 -26.29
N SER A 174 10.94 -4.74 -27.05
CA SER A 174 9.53 -5.11 -26.97
C SER A 174 9.24 -5.76 -25.62
N LEU A 175 8.05 -5.47 -25.08
CA LEU A 175 7.57 -6.15 -23.88
C LEU A 175 7.00 -7.53 -24.25
N PRO A 176 7.18 -8.55 -23.39
CA PRO A 176 6.51 -9.83 -23.58
C PRO A 176 4.98 -9.66 -23.58
N PRO A 177 4.19 -10.63 -24.06
CA PRO A 177 2.73 -10.57 -23.95
C PRO A 177 2.27 -10.37 -22.51
N VAL A 178 1.14 -9.68 -22.32
CA VAL A 178 0.57 -9.47 -20.97
C VAL A 178 0.16 -10.82 -20.40
N ARG A 179 0.79 -11.22 -19.28
CA ARG A 179 0.51 -12.48 -18.59
C ARG A 179 -0.52 -12.34 -17.46
N GLY A 180 -0.68 -11.13 -16.94
CA GLY A 180 -1.65 -10.80 -15.92
C GLY A 180 -3.06 -10.70 -16.51
N ARG A 181 -4.04 -11.26 -15.81
CA ARG A 181 -5.45 -11.08 -16.14
C ARG A 181 -5.83 -9.60 -16.01
N GLN A 182 -6.63 -9.07 -16.94
CA GLN A 182 -7.14 -7.70 -16.86
C GLN A 182 -8.18 -7.57 -15.73
N PRO A 183 -8.37 -6.36 -15.15
CA PRO A 183 -9.25 -6.15 -13.99
C PRO A 183 -10.69 -6.66 -14.18
N VAL A 184 -11.28 -6.43 -15.35
CA VAL A 184 -12.66 -6.87 -15.63
C VAL A 184 -12.75 -8.40 -15.64
N ASP A 185 -11.79 -9.06 -16.30
CA ASP A 185 -11.74 -10.53 -16.33
C ASP A 185 -11.48 -11.10 -14.93
N HIS A 186 -10.70 -10.42 -14.10
CA HIS A 186 -10.47 -10.83 -12.71
C HIS A 186 -11.74 -10.74 -11.88
N ALA A 187 -12.48 -9.64 -12.00
CA ALA A 187 -13.74 -9.44 -11.32
C ALA A 187 -14.80 -10.49 -11.72
N LEU A 188 -14.81 -10.93 -12.99
CA LEU A 188 -15.67 -12.03 -13.44
C LEU A 188 -15.24 -13.38 -12.84
N TRP A 189 -13.92 -13.65 -12.78
CA TRP A 189 -13.40 -14.86 -12.13
C TRP A 189 -13.72 -14.90 -10.62
N GLU A 190 -13.65 -13.77 -9.92
CA GLU A 190 -14.02 -13.66 -8.50
C GLU A 190 -15.49 -14.03 -8.22
N ARG A 191 -16.34 -13.94 -9.25
CA ARG A 191 -17.77 -14.31 -9.21
C ARG A 191 -18.03 -15.72 -9.71
N SER A 192 -17.00 -16.46 -10.11
CA SER A 192 -17.15 -17.87 -10.45
C SER A 192 -17.61 -18.68 -9.25
N GLU A 193 -18.36 -19.76 -9.51
CA GLU A 193 -18.89 -20.62 -8.44
C GLU A 193 -17.81 -21.10 -7.47
N LYS A 194 -16.61 -21.39 -7.97
CA LYS A 194 -15.48 -21.84 -7.14
C LYS A 194 -15.11 -20.79 -6.09
N VAL A 195 -15.06 -19.52 -6.46
CA VAL A 195 -14.71 -18.43 -5.54
C VAL A 195 -15.89 -18.13 -4.62
N THR A 196 -17.12 -18.14 -5.13
CA THR A 196 -18.34 -17.97 -4.33
C THR A 196 -18.46 -19.02 -3.23
N ARG A 197 -18.25 -20.32 -3.54
CA ARG A 197 -18.27 -21.40 -2.54
C ARG A 197 -17.19 -21.24 -1.45
N ALA A 198 -16.08 -20.58 -1.76
CA ALA A 198 -15.02 -20.31 -0.78
C ALA A 198 -15.39 -19.20 0.22
N GLN A 199 -16.40 -18.36 -0.09
CA GLN A 199 -16.82 -17.25 0.77
C GLN A 199 -17.36 -17.69 2.12
N THR A 200 -18.05 -18.84 2.20
CA THR A 200 -18.55 -19.38 3.48
C THR A 200 -17.42 -19.59 4.48
N ARG A 201 -16.31 -20.21 4.05
CA ARG A 201 -15.13 -20.43 4.92
C ARG A 201 -14.46 -19.11 5.33
N ARG A 202 -14.51 -18.09 4.47
CA ARG A 202 -14.00 -16.74 4.77
C ARG A 202 -14.89 -16.05 5.78
N ALA A 203 -16.21 -16.18 5.67
CA ALA A 203 -17.17 -15.67 6.64
C ALA A 203 -16.93 -16.28 8.04
N ASP A 204 -16.73 -17.59 8.12
CA ASP A 204 -16.43 -18.27 9.40
C ASP A 204 -15.11 -17.80 10.03
N TYR A 205 -14.09 -17.59 9.19
CA TYR A 205 -12.83 -17.00 9.64
C TYR A 205 -13.02 -15.59 10.20
N TRP A 206 -13.73 -14.73 9.47
CA TRP A 206 -14.04 -13.37 9.90
C TRP A 206 -14.83 -13.37 11.21
N ARG A 207 -15.87 -14.21 11.33
CA ARG A 207 -16.71 -14.29 12.52
C ARG A 207 -15.87 -14.65 13.75
N ARG A 208 -15.07 -15.71 13.65
CA ARG A 208 -14.17 -16.14 14.72
C ARG A 208 -13.17 -15.05 15.10
N THR A 209 -12.49 -14.49 14.11
CA THR A 209 -11.41 -13.52 14.34
C THR A 209 -11.95 -12.21 14.93
N PHE A 210 -13.14 -11.76 14.51
CA PHE A 210 -13.79 -10.59 15.10
C PHE A 210 -14.17 -10.83 16.55
N MET A 211 -14.74 -11.99 16.89
CA MET A 211 -15.04 -12.33 18.30
C MET A 211 -13.76 -12.38 19.14
N GLU A 212 -12.70 -13.02 18.64
CA GLU A 212 -11.41 -13.08 19.35
C GLU A 212 -10.80 -11.70 19.58
N CYS A 213 -10.87 -10.82 18.58
CA CYS A 213 -10.35 -9.45 18.71
C CYS A 213 -11.22 -8.59 19.62
N ALA A 214 -12.54 -8.74 19.60
CA ALA A 214 -13.46 -8.00 20.47
C ALA A 214 -13.33 -8.43 21.95
N ALA A 215 -12.86 -9.65 22.20
CA ALA A 215 -12.56 -10.13 23.55
C ALA A 215 -11.24 -9.55 24.12
N VAL A 216 -10.44 -8.84 23.32
CA VAL A 216 -9.22 -8.18 23.79
C VAL A 216 -9.61 -6.95 24.61
N PRO A 217 -9.10 -6.81 25.85
CA PRO A 217 -9.37 -5.62 26.65
C PRO A 217 -8.95 -4.33 25.91
N PRO A 218 -9.74 -3.25 26.01
CA PRO A 218 -9.35 -1.96 25.44
C PRO A 218 -7.99 -1.51 25.96
N MET A 219 -7.14 -1.05 25.03
CA MET A 219 -5.84 -0.50 25.38
C MET A 219 -6.01 0.77 26.19
N ARG A 220 -5.35 0.83 27.35
CA ARG A 220 -5.37 2.03 28.19
C ARG A 220 -4.59 3.16 27.51
N PRO A 221 -5.00 4.43 27.71
CA PRO A 221 -4.16 5.55 27.32
C PRO A 221 -2.79 5.50 28.01
N ALA A 222 -1.75 5.98 27.35
CA ALA A 222 -0.46 6.19 27.96
C ALA A 222 -0.54 7.41 28.91
N GLY A 223 -0.37 7.19 30.23
CA GLY A 223 -0.33 8.28 31.23
C GLY A 223 -1.70 8.79 31.70
N ASP A 224 -1.71 10.01 32.27
CA ASP A 224 -2.87 10.69 32.88
C ASP A 224 -3.89 11.26 31.86
N GLY A 225 -3.79 10.86 30.59
CA GLY A 225 -4.72 11.25 29.54
C GLY A 225 -4.47 12.65 28.96
N ARG A 226 -3.43 13.38 29.40
CA ARG A 226 -2.99 14.60 28.72
C ARG A 226 -2.16 14.18 27.52
N SER A 227 -2.68 14.39 26.30
CA SER A 227 -1.82 14.49 25.14
C SER A 227 -0.72 15.48 25.49
N GLY A 228 0.55 15.05 25.48
CA GLY A 228 1.66 15.99 25.57
C GLY A 228 1.46 17.12 24.55
N GLU A 229 2.05 18.29 24.78
CA GLU A 229 2.03 19.38 23.80
C GLU A 229 2.42 18.83 22.41
N GLY A 230 1.49 18.89 21.44
CA GLY A 230 1.72 18.41 20.07
C GLY A 230 0.54 17.71 19.41
N ALA A 231 0.69 17.37 18.13
CA ALA A 231 -0.32 16.68 17.34
C ALA A 231 -0.66 15.28 17.90
N ARG A 232 -1.95 14.93 17.92
CA ARG A 232 -2.46 13.61 18.36
C ARG A 232 -1.89 12.45 17.54
N PHE A 233 -1.58 12.69 16.28
CA PHE A 233 -1.14 11.67 15.35
C PHE A 233 0.27 11.99 14.88
N ARG A 234 1.19 11.03 14.99
CA ARG A 234 2.60 11.23 14.67
C ARG A 234 3.13 10.07 13.83
N HIS A 235 3.89 10.39 12.78
CA HIS A 235 4.48 9.41 11.86
C HIS A 235 5.99 9.52 11.83
N GLY A 236 6.67 8.52 12.40
CA GLY A 236 8.13 8.41 12.35
C GLY A 236 8.59 7.34 11.37
N GLU A 237 9.71 7.59 10.68
CA GLU A 237 10.40 6.62 9.84
C GLU A 237 11.83 6.41 10.33
N LEU A 238 12.25 5.14 10.43
CA LEU A 238 13.61 4.71 10.67
C LEU A 238 14.17 4.03 9.42
N LEU A 239 15.27 4.56 8.89
CA LEU A 239 16.14 3.85 7.96
C LEU A 239 17.24 3.15 8.77
N SER A 240 17.18 1.82 8.84
CA SER A 240 18.09 0.98 9.62
C SER A 240 18.91 0.07 8.72
N PRO A 241 20.16 0.44 8.38
CA PRO A 241 21.00 -0.34 7.47
C PRO A 241 21.10 -1.82 7.85
N GLY A 242 20.93 -2.70 6.86
CA GLY A 242 21.04 -4.17 7.03
C GLY A 242 19.79 -4.84 7.61
N LEU A 243 18.75 -4.08 7.97
CA LEU A 243 17.51 -4.63 8.52
C LEU A 243 16.84 -5.65 7.58
N ASP A 244 16.77 -5.35 6.27
CA ASP A 244 16.11 -6.24 5.30
C ASP A 244 16.84 -7.58 5.20
N ALA A 245 18.16 -7.52 5.15
CA ALA A 245 19.03 -8.69 5.10
C ALA A 245 18.95 -9.49 6.41
N ALA A 246 19.03 -8.83 7.57
CA ALA A 246 18.95 -9.48 8.87
C ALA A 246 17.59 -10.15 9.10
N ALA A 247 16.49 -9.46 8.78
CA ALA A 247 15.16 -10.04 8.83
C ALA A 247 15.03 -11.27 7.91
N SER A 248 15.65 -11.22 6.73
CA SER A 248 15.66 -12.35 5.79
C SER A 248 16.48 -13.54 6.30
N VAL A 249 17.63 -13.30 6.95
CA VAL A 249 18.45 -14.36 7.57
C VAL A 249 17.69 -15.00 8.74
N ALA A 250 17.16 -14.19 9.66
CA ALA A 250 16.35 -14.65 10.77
C ALA A 250 15.16 -15.48 10.28
N ALA A 251 14.41 -14.98 9.29
CA ALA A 251 13.27 -15.69 8.73
C ALA A 251 13.63 -17.09 8.20
N ARG A 252 14.77 -17.22 7.51
CA ARG A 252 15.28 -18.53 7.05
C ARG A 252 15.66 -19.44 8.21
N GLY A 253 16.37 -18.92 9.21
CA GLY A 253 16.77 -19.71 10.39
C GLY A 253 15.59 -20.24 11.19
N LEU A 254 14.49 -19.50 11.24
CA LEU A 254 13.28 -19.86 11.99
C LEU A 254 12.24 -20.61 11.15
N GLY A 255 12.44 -20.75 9.84
CA GLY A 255 11.44 -21.36 8.93
C GLY A 255 10.14 -20.55 8.80
N VAL A 256 10.22 -19.22 8.89
CA VAL A 256 9.07 -18.30 8.83
C VAL A 256 9.24 -17.26 7.72
N SER A 257 8.22 -16.42 7.51
CA SER A 257 8.30 -15.30 6.58
C SER A 257 9.05 -14.10 7.18
N GLN A 258 9.76 -13.34 6.33
CA GLN A 258 10.39 -12.07 6.73
C GLN A 258 9.40 -11.10 7.39
N ALA A 259 8.17 -11.03 6.85
CA ALA A 259 7.08 -10.24 7.39
C ALA A 259 6.74 -10.63 8.85
N ALA A 260 6.81 -11.92 9.19
CA ALA A 260 6.53 -12.39 10.54
C ALA A 260 7.64 -11.98 11.52
N VAL A 261 8.91 -12.00 11.11
CA VAL A 261 10.03 -11.51 11.93
C VAL A 261 9.90 -10.01 12.21
N LEU A 262 9.66 -9.22 11.16
CA LEU A 262 9.47 -7.77 11.27
C LEU A 262 8.29 -7.44 12.18
N LEU A 263 7.15 -8.11 11.97
CA LEU A 263 5.96 -7.89 12.78
C LEU A 263 6.13 -8.38 14.22
N ALA A 264 6.88 -9.46 14.46
CA ALA A 264 7.16 -9.95 15.81
C ALA A 264 7.95 -8.95 16.64
N ALA A 265 9.05 -8.42 16.10
CA ALA A 265 9.86 -7.42 16.81
C ALA A 265 9.05 -6.16 17.12
N LEU A 266 8.23 -5.70 16.18
CA LEU A 266 7.34 -4.55 16.38
C LEU A 266 6.22 -4.85 17.39
N THR A 267 5.66 -6.06 17.36
CA THR A 267 4.62 -6.50 18.31
C THR A 267 5.17 -6.54 19.73
N GLU A 268 6.38 -7.05 19.95
CA GLU A 268 7.01 -7.05 21.29
C GLU A 268 7.20 -5.65 21.84
N GLU A 269 7.64 -4.71 21.01
CA GLU A 269 7.85 -3.32 21.40
C GLU A 269 6.54 -2.59 21.67
N LEU A 270 5.54 -2.76 20.79
CA LEU A 270 4.22 -2.14 20.95
C LEU A 270 3.48 -2.73 22.16
N ALA A 271 3.43 -4.05 22.31
CA ALA A 271 2.76 -4.73 23.42
C ALA A 271 3.31 -4.28 24.77
N ARG A 272 4.65 -4.21 24.88
CA ARG A 272 5.35 -3.77 26.09
C ARG A 272 5.04 -2.32 26.46
N ARG A 273 5.02 -1.40 25.49
CA ARG A 273 4.77 0.04 25.73
C ARG A 273 3.29 0.36 25.93
N ALA A 274 2.43 -0.35 25.22
CA ALA A 274 0.98 -0.18 25.31
C ALA A 274 0.35 -0.90 26.52
N GLY A 275 1.12 -1.74 27.23
CA GLY A 275 0.58 -2.57 28.31
C GLY A 275 -0.47 -3.57 27.85
N ALA A 276 -0.39 -4.03 26.60
CA ALA A 276 -1.39 -4.89 25.96
C ALA A 276 -0.75 -6.23 25.54
N ALA A 277 -1.25 -7.33 26.09
CA ALA A 277 -0.72 -8.67 25.79
C ALA A 277 -0.98 -9.12 24.34
N ARG A 278 -2.10 -8.64 23.75
CA ARG A 278 -2.50 -8.95 22.39
C ARG A 278 -3.01 -7.70 21.68
N LEU A 279 -2.80 -7.63 20.37
CA LEU A 279 -3.13 -6.48 19.54
C LEU A 279 -3.90 -6.96 18.28
N PRO A 280 -5.17 -6.55 18.10
CA PRO A 280 -5.86 -6.72 16.83
C PRO A 280 -5.15 -5.95 15.73
N MET A 281 -4.84 -6.63 14.63
CA MET A 281 -4.05 -6.06 13.55
C MET A 281 -4.54 -6.48 12.18
N PHE A 282 -4.85 -5.50 11.33
CA PHE A 282 -5.02 -5.74 9.91
C PHE A 282 -3.68 -5.97 9.24
N LEU A 283 -3.62 -7.01 8.40
CA LEU A 283 -2.56 -7.26 7.46
C LEU A 283 -3.00 -6.73 6.09
N ARG A 284 -2.14 -5.94 5.43
CA ARG A 284 -2.32 -5.61 4.01
C ARG A 284 -1.91 -6.81 3.16
N VAL A 285 -2.84 -7.34 2.38
CA VAL A 285 -2.63 -8.56 1.58
C VAL A 285 -2.89 -8.27 0.11
N ALA A 286 -1.89 -8.51 -0.75
CA ALA A 286 -1.98 -8.22 -2.18
C ALA A 286 -2.88 -9.18 -2.98
N ASN A 287 -3.22 -10.35 -2.43
CA ASN A 287 -4.07 -11.37 -3.09
C ASN A 287 -3.56 -11.90 -4.44
N ARG A 288 -2.23 -11.92 -4.65
CA ARG A 288 -1.59 -12.35 -5.92
C ARG A 288 -1.12 -13.81 -5.96
N HIS A 289 -1.73 -14.67 -5.15
CA HIS A 289 -1.37 -16.10 -5.05
C HIS A 289 -2.18 -17.01 -6.01
N PHE A 290 -3.13 -16.45 -6.76
CA PHE A 290 -3.91 -17.21 -7.75
C PHE A 290 -3.18 -17.30 -9.11
N PRO A 291 -3.53 -18.30 -9.95
CA PRO A 291 -3.04 -18.35 -11.32
C PRO A 291 -3.42 -17.09 -12.11
N GLY A 292 -2.46 -16.52 -12.83
CA GLY A 292 -2.68 -15.41 -13.77
C GLY A 292 -2.85 -14.03 -13.13
N VAL A 293 -2.54 -13.84 -11.84
CA VAL A 293 -2.68 -12.51 -11.18
C VAL A 293 -1.37 -11.90 -10.68
N LYS A 294 -0.26 -12.62 -10.80
CA LYS A 294 1.06 -12.14 -10.34
C LYS A 294 1.46 -10.82 -10.99
N GLU A 295 1.16 -10.65 -12.28
CA GLU A 295 1.53 -9.47 -13.08
C GLU A 295 0.32 -8.60 -13.47
N THR A 296 -0.84 -8.81 -12.84
CA THR A 296 -2.03 -8.00 -13.12
C THR A 296 -1.85 -6.56 -12.64
N VAL A 297 -2.07 -5.57 -13.50
CA VAL A 297 -2.22 -4.18 -13.06
C VAL A 297 -3.69 -3.99 -12.67
N ALA A 298 -3.97 -4.01 -11.37
CA ALA A 298 -5.28 -3.81 -10.77
C ALA A 298 -5.11 -3.55 -9.25
N CYS A 299 -6.12 -2.96 -8.61
CA CYS A 299 -6.23 -2.97 -7.16
C CYS A 299 -6.82 -4.30 -6.67
N LEU A 300 -5.97 -5.22 -6.24
CA LEU A 300 -6.37 -6.53 -5.68
C LEU A 300 -6.16 -6.61 -4.17
N ALA A 301 -5.43 -5.64 -3.61
CA ALA A 301 -5.11 -5.60 -2.20
C ALA A 301 -6.37 -5.48 -1.31
N GLN A 302 -6.42 -6.29 -0.26
CA GLN A 302 -7.44 -6.25 0.78
C GLN A 302 -6.80 -6.34 2.17
N ASN A 303 -7.58 -6.04 3.21
CA ASN A 303 -7.15 -6.22 4.59
C ASN A 303 -7.59 -7.60 5.10
N SER A 304 -6.76 -8.27 5.89
CA SER A 304 -7.19 -9.44 6.68
C SER A 304 -6.87 -9.19 8.15
N LEU A 305 -7.71 -9.64 9.08
CA LEU A 305 -7.51 -9.39 10.50
C LEU A 305 -6.73 -10.54 11.14
N LEU A 306 -5.80 -10.22 12.03
CA LEU A 306 -5.02 -11.16 12.82
C LEU A 306 -4.90 -10.60 14.24
N LEU A 307 -5.00 -11.47 15.23
CA LEU A 307 -4.67 -11.12 16.61
C LEU A 307 -3.22 -11.51 16.92
N VAL A 308 -2.34 -10.52 17.07
CA VAL A 308 -0.92 -10.75 17.40
C VAL A 308 -0.67 -10.59 18.91
N GLY A 309 0.40 -11.18 19.42
CA GLY A 309 0.81 -11.04 20.81
C GLY A 309 2.27 -11.45 20.99
N ALA A 310 2.95 -10.80 21.93
CA ALA A 310 4.31 -11.15 22.31
C ALA A 310 4.32 -12.48 23.08
N ASP A 311 5.27 -13.35 22.79
CA ASP A 311 5.47 -14.60 23.52
C ASP A 311 6.56 -14.41 24.59
N PRO A 312 6.36 -14.85 25.85
CA PRO A 312 7.38 -14.75 26.90
C PRO A 312 8.69 -15.47 26.57
N ALA A 313 8.67 -16.47 25.68
CA ALA A 313 9.89 -17.14 25.20
C ALA A 313 10.71 -16.29 24.21
N GLY A 314 10.24 -15.10 23.85
CA GLY A 314 10.95 -14.10 23.05
C GLY A 314 10.72 -14.20 21.54
N LEU A 315 11.53 -13.43 20.80
CA LEU A 315 11.31 -13.10 19.38
C LEU A 315 11.08 -14.31 18.48
N HIS A 316 11.84 -15.38 18.68
CA HIS A 316 11.68 -16.60 17.87
C HIS A 316 10.27 -17.16 17.99
N ARG A 317 9.77 -17.35 19.21
CA ARG A 317 8.45 -17.93 19.44
C ARG A 317 7.35 -16.96 19.00
N THR A 318 7.51 -15.67 19.26
CA THR A 318 6.62 -14.62 18.74
C THR A 318 6.51 -14.69 17.21
N ALA A 319 7.64 -14.81 16.50
CA ALA A 319 7.67 -14.88 15.03
C ALA A 319 6.99 -16.14 14.48
N VAL A 320 7.18 -17.31 15.10
CA VAL A 320 6.52 -18.56 14.69
C VAL A 320 5.00 -18.48 14.89
N ASN A 321 4.55 -17.95 16.03
CA ASN A 321 3.14 -17.77 16.32
C ASN A 321 2.49 -16.80 15.32
N ILE A 322 3.13 -15.66 15.08
CA ILE A 322 2.67 -14.66 14.11
C ILE A 322 2.66 -15.24 12.70
N HIS A 323 3.69 -15.97 12.29
CA HIS A 323 3.73 -16.60 10.97
C HIS A 323 2.54 -17.53 10.75
N THR A 324 2.25 -18.40 11.73
CA THR A 324 1.09 -19.30 11.67
C THR A 324 -0.23 -18.52 11.55
N GLY A 325 -0.39 -17.46 12.35
CA GLY A 325 -1.56 -16.58 12.28
C GLY A 325 -1.69 -15.87 10.94
N MET A 326 -0.58 -15.33 10.42
CA MET A 326 -0.52 -14.68 9.11
C MET A 326 -0.91 -15.65 8.00
N MET A 327 -0.47 -16.90 8.01
CA MET A 327 -0.84 -17.88 6.97
C MET A 327 -2.35 -18.13 6.94
N LYS A 328 -3.00 -18.23 8.11
CA LYS A 328 -4.47 -18.31 8.20
C LYS A 328 -5.12 -17.05 7.66
N ALA A 329 -4.64 -15.88 8.08
CA ALA A 329 -5.16 -14.59 7.62
C ALA A 329 -5.04 -14.43 6.10
N LEU A 330 -3.90 -14.81 5.52
CA LEU A 330 -3.63 -14.75 4.08
C LEU A 330 -4.54 -15.67 3.28
N LEU A 331 -4.85 -16.87 3.78
CA LEU A 331 -5.76 -17.82 3.12
C LEU A 331 -7.19 -17.27 2.99
N HIS A 332 -7.60 -16.41 3.91
CA HIS A 332 -8.94 -15.84 3.98
C HIS A 332 -9.00 -14.35 3.58
N ALA A 333 -7.87 -13.76 3.14
CA ALA A 333 -7.74 -12.33 2.81
C ALA A 333 -8.32 -11.92 1.45
N HIS A 334 -8.56 -12.88 0.57
CA HIS A 334 -9.33 -12.66 -0.65
C HIS A 334 -10.79 -12.92 -0.28
N TYR A 335 -11.70 -11.94 -0.33
CA TYR A 335 -13.10 -12.14 0.06
C TYR A 335 -13.99 -11.08 -0.58
N ASP A 336 -15.27 -11.39 -0.75
CA ASP A 336 -16.25 -10.36 -1.13
C ASP A 336 -16.46 -9.39 0.05
N PRO A 337 -16.23 -8.07 -0.09
CA PRO A 337 -16.44 -7.12 1.00
C PRO A 337 -17.81 -7.25 1.67
N ALA A 338 -18.87 -7.55 0.92
CA ALA A 338 -20.22 -7.74 1.48
C ALA A 338 -20.29 -8.90 2.49
N VAL A 339 -19.48 -9.94 2.31
CA VAL A 339 -19.41 -11.07 3.26
C VAL A 339 -18.81 -10.63 4.59
N ARG A 340 -17.73 -9.84 4.56
CA ARG A 340 -17.10 -9.33 5.78
C ARG A 340 -17.98 -8.28 6.48
N ASP A 341 -18.60 -7.40 5.70
CA ASP A 341 -19.54 -6.39 6.20
C ASP A 341 -20.76 -7.06 6.84
N GLY A 342 -21.34 -8.09 6.20
CA GLY A 342 -22.45 -8.88 6.76
C GLY A 342 -22.11 -9.56 8.08
N VAL A 343 -20.96 -10.26 8.15
CA VAL A 343 -20.50 -10.88 9.40
C VAL A 343 -20.33 -9.85 10.52
N GLN A 344 -19.84 -8.64 10.20
CA GLN A 344 -19.70 -7.59 11.20
C GLN A 344 -21.06 -7.03 11.64
N ALA A 345 -22.04 -6.92 10.73
CA ALA A 345 -23.40 -6.52 11.06
C ALA A 345 -24.06 -7.53 12.00
N ASP A 346 -24.01 -8.83 11.66
CA ASP A 346 -24.54 -9.93 12.50
C ASP A 346 -23.95 -9.89 13.91
N LEU A 347 -22.62 -9.71 14.02
CA LEU A 347 -21.94 -9.62 15.31
C LEU A 347 -22.31 -8.36 16.10
N ALA A 348 -22.54 -7.24 15.42
CA ALA A 348 -22.93 -5.98 16.06
C ALA A 348 -24.33 -6.05 16.67
N GLU A 349 -25.25 -6.85 16.10
CA GLU A 349 -26.55 -7.17 16.69
C GLU A 349 -26.42 -8.00 17.97
N LEU A 350 -25.38 -8.85 18.05
CA LEU A 350 -25.03 -9.63 19.24
C LEU A 350 -24.19 -8.85 20.26
N GLY A 351 -24.00 -7.54 20.06
CA GLY A 351 -23.20 -6.68 20.95
C GLY A 351 -21.68 -6.82 20.81
N VAL A 352 -21.20 -7.61 19.85
CA VAL A 352 -19.76 -7.77 19.56
C VAL A 352 -19.33 -6.67 18.59
N ARG A 353 -18.63 -5.66 19.09
CA ARG A 353 -18.15 -4.52 18.27
C ARG A 353 -16.65 -4.33 18.41
N LEU A 354 -15.99 -4.23 17.28
CA LEU A 354 -14.62 -3.73 17.17
C LEU A 354 -14.67 -2.30 16.70
N ARG A 355 -14.07 -1.39 17.46
CA ARG A 355 -14.04 0.01 17.09
C ARG A 355 -12.83 0.27 16.17
N PRO A 356 -12.96 1.07 15.10
CA PRO A 356 -11.84 1.35 14.20
C PRO A 356 -10.58 1.88 14.93
N GLU A 357 -10.77 2.72 15.96
CA GLU A 357 -9.70 3.22 16.83
C GLU A 357 -9.01 2.14 17.67
N GLU A 358 -9.55 0.92 17.69
CA GLU A 358 -8.95 -0.25 18.33
C GLU A 358 -8.04 -1.06 17.41
N LEU A 359 -8.06 -0.76 16.11
CA LEU A 359 -7.39 -1.55 15.10
C LEU A 359 -6.04 -0.92 14.73
N SER A 360 -5.04 -1.79 14.62
CA SER A 360 -3.73 -1.44 14.06
C SER A 360 -3.61 -2.04 12.66
N THR A 361 -2.71 -1.53 11.84
CA THR A 361 -2.42 -2.08 10.50
C THR A 361 -0.94 -2.36 10.37
N PHE A 362 -0.61 -3.49 9.76
CA PHE A 362 0.73 -3.85 9.32
C PHE A 362 0.76 -4.02 7.81
N ASN A 363 1.69 -3.31 7.19
CA ASN A 363 1.94 -3.33 5.77
C ASN A 363 3.41 -3.66 5.53
N HIS A 364 3.69 -4.78 4.87
CA HIS A 364 5.04 -5.16 4.48
C HIS A 364 5.17 -5.09 2.96
N ILE A 365 6.10 -4.28 2.47
CA ILE A 365 6.42 -4.15 1.05
C ILE A 365 7.82 -4.73 0.83
N PRO A 366 7.94 -5.94 0.25
CA PRO A 366 9.24 -6.56 0.01
C PRO A 366 10.13 -5.74 -0.92
N SER A 367 11.45 -5.75 -0.66
CA SER A 367 12.46 -5.00 -1.43
C SER A 367 12.47 -5.34 -2.93
N HIS A 368 12.17 -6.58 -3.31
CA HIS A 368 12.12 -6.98 -4.73
C HIS A 368 10.97 -6.31 -5.50
N LEU A 369 9.93 -5.82 -4.82
CA LEU A 369 8.85 -5.07 -5.45
C LEU A 369 9.19 -3.61 -5.66
N TYR A 370 10.18 -3.06 -4.95
CA TYR A 370 10.59 -1.66 -5.02
C TYR A 370 12.08 -1.54 -4.73
N SER A 371 12.90 -1.45 -5.78
CA SER A 371 14.29 -1.03 -5.63
C SER A 371 14.32 0.49 -5.44
N ARG A 372 14.32 0.97 -4.20
CA ARG A 372 14.90 2.28 -3.91
C ARG A 372 16.40 2.08 -3.73
N PRO A 373 17.27 2.96 -4.27
CA PRO A 373 18.67 2.95 -3.88
C PRO A 373 18.71 2.98 -2.36
N ASN A 374 19.44 2.04 -1.75
CA ASN A 374 19.79 2.19 -0.34
C ASN A 374 20.39 3.59 -0.21
N ALA A 375 19.89 4.38 0.74
CA ALA A 375 20.58 5.63 1.02
C ALA A 375 22.04 5.29 1.33
N VAL A 376 22.95 6.19 0.96
CA VAL A 376 24.37 6.09 1.30
C VAL A 376 24.48 5.58 2.75
N PRO A 377 25.26 4.52 3.02
CA PRO A 377 25.34 3.93 4.34
C PRO A 377 25.58 5.02 5.37
N VAL A 378 24.63 5.16 6.31
CA VAL A 378 24.72 6.11 7.41
C VAL A 378 25.58 5.45 8.49
N PRO A 379 26.72 6.05 8.90
CA PRO A 379 27.50 5.52 10.00
C PRO A 379 26.65 5.54 11.30
N GLY A 380 26.49 4.39 11.94
CA GLY A 380 25.87 4.26 13.26
C GLY A 380 24.33 4.26 13.29
N GLY A 381 23.74 3.14 13.73
CA GLY A 381 22.38 3.07 14.30
C GLY A 381 21.16 3.39 13.41
N GLY A 382 21.37 3.84 12.17
CA GLY A 382 20.30 4.24 11.26
C GLY A 382 19.76 5.66 11.50
N ARG A 383 19.10 6.23 10.48
CA ARG A 383 18.55 7.59 10.50
C ARG A 383 17.05 7.58 10.78
N PHE A 384 16.62 8.33 11.79
CA PHE A 384 15.21 8.58 12.06
C PHE A 384 14.76 9.92 11.48
N THR A 385 13.54 10.01 10.99
CA THR A 385 12.94 11.23 10.43
C THR A 385 11.45 11.25 10.73
N TRP A 386 10.94 12.40 11.18
CA TRP A 386 9.50 12.66 11.26
C TRP A 386 8.96 12.95 9.86
N LEU A 387 7.87 12.28 9.49
CA LEU A 387 7.14 12.55 8.26
C LEU A 387 6.07 13.61 8.53
N GLU A 388 5.59 14.27 7.46
CA GLU A 388 4.53 15.28 7.54
C GLU A 388 3.31 14.74 8.32
N GLU A 389 2.67 15.62 9.07
CA GLU A 389 1.50 15.28 9.88
C GLU A 389 0.37 14.83 8.96
N ALA A 390 -0.12 13.60 9.19
CA ALA A 390 -1.33 13.12 8.56
C ALA A 390 -2.45 13.15 9.59
N GLU A 391 -3.52 13.90 9.30
CA GLU A 391 -4.80 13.71 9.97
C GLU A 391 -5.31 12.32 9.58
N ASN A 392 -5.41 11.41 10.54
CA ASN A 392 -5.92 10.08 10.28
C ASN A 392 -6.67 9.56 11.49
N GLU A 393 -7.99 9.44 11.37
CA GLU A 393 -8.87 9.01 12.45
C GLU A 393 -9.05 7.49 12.52
N HIS A 394 -8.43 6.72 11.61
CA HIS A 394 -8.85 5.34 11.34
C HIS A 394 -7.94 4.26 11.90
N PHE A 395 -6.74 4.60 12.38
CA PHE A 395 -5.79 3.61 12.89
C PHE A 395 -5.20 4.03 14.23
N ARG A 396 -5.10 3.06 15.15
CA ARG A 396 -4.30 3.22 16.37
C ARG A 396 -2.81 3.27 16.03
N PHE A 397 -2.34 2.27 15.31
CA PHE A 397 -0.98 2.16 14.80
C PHE A 397 -1.02 1.78 13.33
N PHE A 398 -0.21 2.43 12.49
CA PHE A 398 0.05 1.97 11.13
C PHE A 398 1.55 1.71 11.00
N VAL A 399 1.89 0.42 10.88
CA VAL A 399 3.26 -0.06 10.76
C VAL A 399 3.54 -0.37 9.29
N ASN A 400 4.50 0.34 8.69
CA ASN A 400 5.07 -0.04 7.41
C ASN A 400 6.44 -0.65 7.61
N ALA A 401 6.69 -1.78 6.96
CA ALA A 401 8.02 -2.35 6.84
C ALA A 401 8.40 -2.48 5.35
N GLY A 402 9.58 -1.97 5.03
CA GLY A 402 10.09 -1.90 3.68
C GLY A 402 9.45 -0.80 2.81
N PRO A 403 9.87 -0.70 1.54
CA PRO A 403 10.91 -1.54 0.93
C PRO A 403 12.32 -1.26 1.48
N GLY A 404 13.17 -2.28 1.49
CA GLY A 404 14.53 -2.22 2.00
C GLY A 404 14.59 -2.06 3.52
N ASP A 405 15.59 -1.30 3.95
CA ASP A 405 15.98 -1.10 5.35
C ASP A 405 15.07 -0.15 6.15
N ARG A 406 13.81 0.02 5.73
CA ARG A 406 12.89 1.04 6.29
C ARG A 406 11.85 0.42 7.21
N LEU A 407 11.60 1.07 8.33
CA LEU A 407 10.43 0.87 9.18
C LEU A 407 9.78 2.22 9.42
N SER A 408 8.46 2.29 9.41
CA SER A 408 7.75 3.49 9.85
C SER A 408 6.59 3.12 10.76
N LEU A 409 6.34 3.97 11.74
CA LEU A 409 5.24 3.84 12.67
C LEU A 409 4.47 5.17 12.70
N PHE A 410 3.23 5.11 12.23
CA PHE A 410 2.20 6.09 12.55
C PHE A 410 1.54 5.67 13.87
N ALA A 411 1.38 6.58 14.82
CA ALA A 411 0.78 6.29 16.11
C ALA A 411 -0.18 7.38 16.59
N ASP A 412 -1.30 6.95 17.19
CA ASP A 412 -2.12 7.77 18.08
C ASP A 412 -1.36 7.96 19.40
N THR A 413 -0.97 9.20 19.71
CA THR A 413 -0.14 9.54 20.86
C THR A 413 -0.83 9.31 22.19
N ARG A 414 -2.16 9.12 22.19
CA ARG A 414 -2.89 8.66 23.38
C ARG A 414 -2.49 7.25 23.80
N HIS A 415 -1.96 6.43 22.89
CA HIS A 415 -1.59 5.02 23.17
C HIS A 415 -0.09 4.77 23.12
N LEU A 416 0.67 5.61 22.41
CA LEU A 416 2.12 5.55 22.36
C LEU A 416 2.68 6.99 22.30
N PRO A 417 3.31 7.50 23.37
CA PRO A 417 3.88 8.84 23.39
C PRO A 417 4.79 9.12 22.19
N ALA A 418 4.79 10.35 21.69
CA ALA A 418 5.52 10.71 20.48
C ALA A 418 7.04 10.46 20.60
N ASP A 419 7.63 10.73 21.77
CA ASP A 419 9.02 10.45 22.11
C ASP A 419 9.34 8.94 22.14
N ALA A 420 8.33 8.08 22.33
CA ALA A 420 8.49 6.63 22.31
C ALA A 420 8.47 6.01 20.90
N VAL A 421 8.05 6.73 19.86
CA VAL A 421 7.95 6.21 18.48
C VAL A 421 9.33 5.82 17.93
N GLU A 422 10.31 6.72 18.06
CA GLU A 422 11.68 6.46 17.58
C GLU A 422 12.31 5.28 18.33
N ASP A 423 12.22 5.27 19.65
CA ASP A 423 12.77 4.19 20.47
C ASP A 423 12.09 2.85 20.16
N CYS A 424 10.76 2.83 19.95
CA CYS A 424 10.05 1.62 19.49
C CYS A 424 10.64 1.05 18.19
N LEU A 425 10.85 1.90 17.18
CA LEU A 425 11.43 1.47 15.90
C LEU A 425 12.88 1.02 16.04
N ARG A 426 13.69 1.74 16.82
CA ARG A 426 15.11 1.41 17.05
C ARG A 426 15.27 0.10 17.80
N GLN A 427 14.48 -0.15 18.83
CA GLN A 427 14.55 -1.42 19.58
C GLN A 427 14.09 -2.60 18.73
N ALA A 428 13.00 -2.45 17.97
CA ALA A 428 12.56 -3.49 17.04
C ALA A 428 13.65 -3.82 16.01
N SER A 429 14.31 -2.81 15.44
CA SER A 429 15.45 -3.00 14.54
C SER A 429 16.63 -3.72 15.22
N ARG A 430 17.07 -3.27 16.40
CA ARG A 430 18.19 -3.89 17.15
C ARG A 430 17.91 -5.37 17.44
N ARG A 431 16.70 -5.72 17.85
CA ARG A 431 16.30 -7.11 18.11
C ARG A 431 16.47 -8.00 16.89
N ILE A 432 16.13 -7.48 15.70
CA ILE A 432 16.26 -8.20 14.43
C ILE A 432 17.74 -8.31 14.03
N LEU A 433 18.49 -7.21 14.12
CA LEU A 433 19.92 -7.19 13.81
C LEU A 433 20.73 -8.13 14.72
N ALA A 434 20.30 -8.34 15.96
CA ALA A 434 20.93 -9.29 16.89
C ALA A 434 20.65 -10.77 16.57
N GLN A 435 19.81 -11.09 15.57
CA GLN A 435 19.56 -12.48 15.12
C GLN A 435 20.57 -12.96 14.06
N THR A 436 21.47 -12.09 13.63
CA THR A 436 22.55 -12.35 12.67
C THR A 436 23.89 -12.15 13.32
#